data_AF-A0A4R6QGE9-F1
#
_entry.id   AF-A0A4R6QGE9-F1
#
_cell.length_a   1.000
_cell.length_b   1.000
_cell.length_c   1.000
_cell.angle_alpha   90.00
_cell.angle_beta   90.00
_cell.angle_gamma   90.00
#
_symmetry.space_group_name_H-M   'P 1'
#
loop_
_entity.id
_entity.type
_entity.pdbx_description
1 polymer ?
#
loop_
_entity_poly.entity_id
_entity_poly.type
_entity_poly.pdbx_seq_one_letter_code
_entity_poly.pdbx_strand_id
1 'polypeptide(L)'
;MIGNDIVDLALAKKESNWNRQRFLDKVFTPLEQKRIQNSRNPEHIVWQFWTMKESCYKIQNRRSGERIFNPIQYECFQNTVTFEDIVFYTKTQLTSDFIYTIATTSPDDFDCVFHLDNRDNITKIDGFPFWNCYFKNKINPASITHHGRFEKLISLEK
;
A
#
# COMPACT_ATOMS: atom_id res chain seq x y z
N MET A 1 -0.47 -9.62 -8.79
CA MET A 1 -1.56 -8.63 -8.53
C MET A 1 -0.93 -7.38 -7.92
N ILE A 2 -1.59 -6.22 -8.02
CA ILE A 2 -0.98 -4.93 -7.67
C ILE A 2 -1.80 -4.16 -6.62
N GLY A 3 -1.10 -3.53 -5.68
CA GLY A 3 -1.65 -2.64 -4.67
C GLY A 3 -0.71 -1.45 -4.44
N ASN A 4 -1.26 -0.29 -4.08
CA ASN A 4 -0.44 0.85 -3.66
C ASN A 4 -1.11 1.63 -2.53
N ASP A 5 -0.31 2.37 -1.77
CA ASP A 5 -0.82 3.32 -0.80
C ASP A 5 0.10 4.51 -0.57
N ILE A 6 -0.47 5.67 -0.28
CA ILE A 6 0.27 6.93 -0.08
C ILE A 6 -0.20 7.64 1.18
N VAL A 7 0.73 8.24 1.91
CA VAL A 7 0.46 9.10 3.05
C VAL A 7 1.14 10.45 2.84
N ASP A 8 0.36 11.52 2.63
CA ASP A 8 0.80 12.92 2.87
C ASP A 8 1.15 13.14 4.34
N LEU A 9 2.44 13.40 4.62
CA LEU A 9 2.96 13.57 5.98
C LEU A 9 2.42 14.85 6.64
N ALA A 10 2.19 15.92 5.85
CA ALA A 10 1.68 17.17 6.38
C ALA A 10 0.22 17.04 6.85
N LEU A 11 -0.58 16.24 6.14
CA LEU A 11 -1.95 15.94 6.53
C LEU A 11 -1.99 14.93 7.68
N ALA A 12 -1.19 13.86 7.61
CA ALA A 12 -1.13 12.83 8.63
C ALA A 12 -0.79 13.40 10.02
N LYS A 13 0.10 14.40 10.08
CA LYS A 13 0.44 15.11 11.32
C LYS A 13 -0.73 15.89 11.95
N LYS A 14 -1.70 16.33 11.13
CA LYS A 14 -2.90 17.04 11.60
C LYS A 14 -3.99 16.08 12.02
N GLU A 15 -4.15 14.97 11.31
CA GLU A 15 -5.28 14.05 11.46
C GLU A 15 -4.99 12.89 12.41
N SER A 16 -3.71 12.50 12.56
CA SER A 16 -3.30 11.35 13.35
C SER A 16 -2.40 11.73 14.51
N ASN A 17 -2.70 11.16 15.66
CA ASN A 17 -1.76 11.08 16.78
C ASN A 17 -1.30 9.63 16.88
N TRP A 18 -0.42 9.25 15.95
CA TRP A 18 0.08 7.89 15.83
C TRP A 18 0.83 7.41 17.08
N ASN A 19 1.36 8.33 17.88
CA ASN A 19 2.12 8.01 19.09
C ASN A 19 1.23 7.56 20.26
N ARG A 20 -0.10 7.50 20.09
CA ARG A 20 -0.98 6.88 21.10
C ARG A 20 -0.74 5.38 21.10
N GLN A 21 -0.44 4.81 22.27
CA GLN A 21 -0.19 3.38 22.43
C GLN A 21 -1.32 2.50 21.85
N ARG A 22 -2.59 2.87 22.08
CA ARG A 22 -3.74 2.13 21.52
C ARG A 22 -3.79 2.12 19.99
N PHE A 23 -3.24 3.13 19.31
CA PHE A 23 -3.10 3.11 17.86
C PHE A 23 -2.02 2.11 17.47
N LEU A 24 -0.85 2.20 18.10
CA LEU A 24 0.27 1.29 17.83
C LEU A 24 -0.12 -0.18 18.06
N ASP A 25 -0.82 -0.47 19.16
CA ASP A 25 -1.24 -1.84 19.52
C ASP A 25 -2.26 -2.45 18.58
N LYS A 26 -3.05 -1.61 17.87
CA LYS A 26 -4.03 -2.09 16.90
C LYS A 26 -3.42 -2.35 15.53
N VAL A 27 -2.33 -1.66 15.20
CA VAL A 27 -1.78 -1.60 13.85
C VAL A 27 -0.49 -2.41 13.73
N PHE A 28 0.34 -2.41 14.76
CA PHE A 28 1.70 -2.93 14.71
C PHE A 28 1.92 -4.05 15.73
N THR A 29 2.63 -5.09 15.30
CA THR A 29 3.08 -6.17 16.18
C THR A 29 4.12 -5.65 17.18
N PRO A 30 4.38 -6.36 18.30
CA PRO A 30 5.40 -5.95 19.26
C PRO A 30 6.80 -5.77 18.63
N LEU A 31 7.14 -6.58 17.62
CA LEU A 31 8.41 -6.47 16.90
C LEU A 31 8.46 -5.20 16.03
N GLU A 32 7.37 -4.87 15.34
CA GLU A 32 7.25 -3.63 14.57
C GLU A 32 7.30 -2.41 15.48
N GLN A 33 6.59 -2.43 16.62
CA GLN A 33 6.65 -1.35 17.61
C GLN A 33 8.07 -1.13 18.14
N LYS A 34 8.81 -2.21 18.44
CA LYS A 34 10.22 -2.12 18.83
C LYS A 34 11.09 -1.46 17.75
N ARG A 35 10.83 -1.73 16.47
CA ARG A 35 11.53 -1.09 15.35
C ARG A 35 11.17 0.39 15.22
N ILE A 36 9.89 0.73 15.37
CA ILE A 36 9.43 2.12 15.38
C ILE A 36 10.13 2.89 16.50
N GLN A 37 10.11 2.37 17.73
CA GLN A 37 10.68 3.02 18.91
C GLN A 37 12.21 3.20 18.83
N ASN A 38 12.92 2.23 18.25
CA ASN A 38 14.38 2.29 18.11
C ASN A 38 14.84 3.06 16.86
N SER A 39 13.92 3.54 16.02
CA SER A 39 14.27 4.28 14.80
C SER A 39 14.69 5.72 15.13
N ARG A 40 15.62 6.26 14.33
CA ARG A 40 15.95 7.70 14.35
C ARG A 40 14.77 8.58 13.91
N ASN A 41 13.87 8.02 13.09
CA ASN A 41 12.67 8.70 12.63
C ASN A 41 11.46 7.76 12.78
N PRO A 42 10.88 7.66 13.98
CA PRO A 42 9.74 6.77 14.26
C PRO A 42 8.52 7.06 13.40
N GLU A 43 8.22 8.34 13.14
CA GLU A 43 7.08 8.77 12.32
C GLU A 43 7.19 8.20 10.89
N HIS A 44 8.38 8.25 10.29
CA HIS A 44 8.58 7.66 8.96
C HIS A 44 8.37 6.15 8.96
N ILE A 45 8.84 5.43 9.98
CA ILE A 45 8.65 3.97 10.06
C ILE A 45 7.18 3.61 10.24
N VAL A 46 6.44 4.38 11.06
CA VAL A 46 4.99 4.20 11.23
C VAL A 46 4.27 4.29 9.90
N TRP A 47 4.51 5.36 9.14
CA TRP A 47 3.82 5.60 7.88
C TRP A 47 4.34 4.70 6.75
N GLN A 48 5.60 4.27 6.79
CA GLN A 48 6.12 3.23 5.92
C GLN A 48 5.38 1.90 6.16
N PHE A 49 5.35 1.40 7.38
CA PHE A 49 4.65 0.16 7.69
C PHE A 49 3.15 0.25 7.41
N TRP A 50 2.52 1.40 7.70
CA TRP A 50 1.13 1.65 7.34
C TRP A 50 0.88 1.48 5.83
N THR A 51 1.62 2.22 4.99
CA THR A 51 1.44 2.17 3.54
C THR A 51 1.77 0.79 2.96
N MET A 52 2.75 0.07 3.55
CA MET A 52 3.04 -1.33 3.20
C MET A 52 1.85 -2.24 3.46
N LYS A 53 1.25 -2.18 4.66
CA LYS A 53 0.10 -3.00 5.06
C LYS A 53 -1.12 -2.71 4.19
N GLU A 54 -1.46 -1.44 3.97
CA GLU A 54 -2.58 -1.03 3.12
C GLU A 54 -2.39 -1.44 1.64
N SER A 55 -1.17 -1.33 1.12
CA SER A 55 -0.84 -1.80 -0.23
C SER A 55 -1.07 -3.30 -0.38
N CYS A 56 -0.66 -4.10 0.61
CA CYS A 56 -0.84 -5.55 0.61
C CYS A 56 -2.31 -5.94 0.82
N TYR A 57 -3.02 -5.23 1.70
CA TYR A 57 -4.46 -5.41 1.89
C TYR A 57 -5.25 -5.20 0.60
N LYS A 58 -4.92 -4.18 -0.21
CA LYS A 58 -5.58 -3.98 -1.52
C LYS A 58 -5.43 -5.19 -2.45
N ILE A 59 -4.29 -5.88 -2.39
CA ILE A 59 -4.10 -7.13 -3.13
C ILE A 59 -4.97 -8.23 -2.53
N GLN A 60 -4.92 -8.42 -1.21
CA GLN A 60 -5.64 -9.49 -0.53
C GLN A 60 -7.15 -9.34 -0.66
N ASN A 61 -7.69 -8.14 -0.48
CA ASN A 61 -9.11 -7.83 -0.69
C ASN A 61 -9.56 -8.20 -2.11
N ARG A 62 -8.75 -7.90 -3.14
CA ARG A 62 -9.05 -8.34 -4.51
C ARG A 62 -8.99 -9.87 -4.68
N ARG A 63 -8.12 -10.57 -3.93
CA ARG A 63 -8.00 -12.04 -3.99
C ARG A 63 -9.15 -12.76 -3.30
N SER A 64 -9.52 -12.32 -2.10
CA SER A 64 -10.52 -12.99 -1.27
C SER A 64 -11.93 -12.43 -1.45
N GLY A 65 -12.07 -11.18 -1.93
CA GLY A 65 -13.33 -10.44 -1.93
C GLY A 65 -13.73 -9.90 -0.55
N GLU A 66 -12.95 -10.18 0.49
CA GLU A 66 -13.24 -9.79 1.87
C GLU A 66 -12.78 -8.35 2.16
N ARG A 67 -13.71 -7.55 2.70
CA ARG A 67 -13.47 -6.14 3.03
C ARG A 67 -13.14 -5.95 4.52
N ILE A 68 -12.33 -6.84 5.07
CA ILE A 68 -11.89 -6.80 6.47
C ILE A 68 -10.40 -6.47 6.48
N PHE A 69 -10.06 -5.27 6.96
CA PHE A 69 -8.67 -4.89 7.17
C PHE A 69 -8.32 -4.99 8.65
N ASN A 70 -7.46 -5.96 8.96
CA ASN A 70 -6.88 -6.13 10.29
C ASN A 70 -5.34 -5.94 10.20
N PRO A 71 -4.84 -4.71 10.36
CA PRO A 71 -3.44 -4.37 10.05
C PRO A 71 -2.42 -5.18 10.85
N ILE A 72 -2.75 -5.61 12.08
CA ILE A 72 -1.81 -6.37 12.91
C ILE A 72 -1.46 -7.74 12.32
N GLN A 73 -2.32 -8.31 11.46
CA GLN A 73 -2.05 -9.59 10.78
C GLN A 73 -1.09 -9.46 9.59
N TYR A 74 -0.83 -8.24 9.12
CA TYR A 74 0.11 -7.97 8.04
C TYR A 74 1.45 -7.59 8.65
N GLU A 75 2.38 -8.54 8.74
CA GLU A 75 3.67 -8.32 9.42
C GLU A 75 4.73 -7.80 8.46
N CYS A 76 5.29 -6.63 8.75
CA CYS A 76 6.32 -5.99 7.93
C CYS A 76 7.73 -6.46 8.30
N PHE A 77 8.51 -6.85 7.31
CA PHE A 77 9.92 -7.15 7.45
C PHE A 77 10.71 -6.64 6.24
N GLN A 78 11.55 -5.62 6.44
CA GLN A 78 12.29 -4.98 5.36
C GLN A 78 11.37 -4.54 4.21
N ASN A 79 11.49 -5.16 3.03
CA ASN A 79 10.71 -4.88 1.84
C ASN A 79 9.60 -5.91 1.60
N THR A 80 9.28 -6.74 2.58
CA THR A 80 8.18 -7.70 2.49
C THR A 80 7.12 -7.48 3.57
N VAL A 81 5.92 -7.97 3.27
CA VAL A 81 4.82 -8.08 4.23
C VAL A 81 4.32 -9.51 4.16
N THR A 82 4.15 -10.15 5.30
CA THR A 82 3.56 -11.49 5.39
C THR A 82 2.16 -11.41 5.98
N PHE A 83 1.22 -12.15 5.39
CA PHE A 83 -0.13 -12.33 5.91
C PHE A 83 -0.50 -13.78 5.70
N GLU A 84 -0.73 -14.52 6.79
CA GLU A 84 -0.88 -15.98 6.75
C GLU A 84 0.33 -16.60 6.02
N ASP A 85 0.09 -17.48 5.03
CA ASP A 85 1.14 -18.13 4.23
C ASP A 85 1.53 -17.32 2.97
N ILE A 86 1.06 -16.08 2.85
CA ILE A 86 1.30 -15.23 1.67
C ILE A 86 2.40 -14.22 1.97
N VAL A 87 3.40 -14.19 1.09
CA VAL A 87 4.44 -13.15 1.06
C VAL A 87 4.10 -12.13 -0.02
N PHE A 88 4.05 -10.86 0.37
CA PHE A 88 4.00 -9.72 -0.54
C PHE A 88 5.35 -9.02 -0.58
N TYR A 89 5.71 -8.53 -1.76
CA TYR A 89 6.90 -7.74 -1.99
C TYR A 89 6.52 -6.28 -2.14
N THR A 90 7.32 -5.38 -1.58
CA THR A 90 7.02 -3.94 -1.55
C THR A 90 8.20 -3.11 -2.04
N LYS A 91 7.91 -1.98 -2.68
CA LYS A 91 8.85 -0.90 -2.96
C LYS A 91 8.29 0.38 -2.34
N THR A 92 9.04 0.97 -1.41
CA THR A 92 8.64 2.20 -0.71
C THR A 92 9.49 3.39 -1.18
N GLN A 93 8.83 4.48 -1.55
CA GLN A 93 9.44 5.79 -1.76
C GLN A 93 9.22 6.65 -0.51
N LEU A 94 10.32 7.12 0.08
CA LEU A 94 10.32 8.02 1.22
C LEU A 94 10.72 9.42 0.76
N THR A 95 9.93 10.43 1.09
CA THR A 95 10.24 11.85 0.81
C THR A 95 9.98 12.70 2.05
N SER A 96 10.27 14.00 1.98
CA SER A 96 9.88 14.98 3.00
C SER A 96 8.37 15.22 3.08
N ASP A 97 7.64 14.93 2.00
CA ASP A 97 6.24 15.31 1.85
C ASP A 97 5.28 14.12 1.96
N PHE A 98 5.69 12.97 1.46
CA PHE A 98 4.88 11.77 1.45
C PHE A 98 5.70 10.49 1.61
N ILE A 99 5.01 9.44 2.03
CA ILE A 99 5.48 8.06 1.95
C ILE A 99 4.54 7.30 1.02
N TYR A 100 5.11 6.61 0.04
CA TYR A 100 4.36 5.90 -0.99
C TYR A 100 4.89 4.48 -1.16
N THR A 101 3.99 3.49 -1.10
CA THR A 101 4.34 2.08 -1.27
C THR A 101 3.59 1.46 -2.43
N ILE A 102 4.30 0.62 -3.19
CA ILE A 102 3.73 -0.32 -4.17
C ILE A 102 3.97 -1.73 -3.65
N ALA A 103 2.95 -2.59 -3.72
CA ALA A 103 3.04 -4.01 -3.37
C ALA A 103 2.71 -4.91 -4.55
N THR A 104 3.39 -6.04 -4.66
CA THR A 104 3.15 -7.12 -5.63
C THR A 104 3.23 -8.50 -4.96
N THR A 105 2.76 -9.54 -5.65
CA THR A 105 2.86 -10.95 -5.22
C THR A 105 4.09 -11.68 -5.77
N SER A 106 4.81 -11.06 -6.71
CA SER A 106 6.06 -11.54 -7.28
C SER A 106 7.02 -10.35 -7.43
N PRO A 107 8.32 -10.48 -7.14
CA PRO A 107 9.29 -9.41 -7.38
C PRO A 107 9.33 -8.98 -8.85
N ASP A 108 9.21 -9.94 -9.78
CA ASP A 108 9.27 -9.69 -11.22
C ASP A 108 8.11 -8.82 -11.72
N ASP A 109 6.98 -8.83 -11.00
CA ASP A 109 5.82 -7.99 -11.34
C ASP A 109 6.17 -6.49 -11.29
N PHE A 110 7.21 -6.08 -10.55
CA PHE A 110 7.59 -4.67 -10.47
C PHE A 110 8.02 -4.07 -11.81
N ASP A 111 8.63 -4.87 -12.70
CA ASP A 111 9.10 -4.40 -14.00
C ASP A 111 7.95 -4.18 -15.00
N CYS A 112 6.78 -4.72 -14.67
CA CYS A 112 5.53 -4.59 -15.40
C CYS A 112 4.60 -3.49 -14.85
N VAL A 113 5.00 -2.80 -13.79
CA VAL A 113 4.21 -1.71 -13.19
C VAL A 113 4.45 -0.41 -13.96
N PHE A 114 3.37 0.25 -14.33
CA PHE A 114 3.41 1.59 -14.92
C PHE A 114 2.44 2.53 -14.22
N HIS A 115 2.78 3.81 -14.22
CA HIS A 115 1.95 4.87 -13.67
C HIS A 115 0.92 5.33 -14.71
N LEU A 116 -0.28 5.64 -14.23
CA LEU A 116 -1.32 6.27 -15.03
C LEU A 116 -1.37 7.75 -14.68
N ASP A 117 -1.47 8.62 -15.68
CA ASP A 117 -1.51 10.07 -15.50
C ASP A 117 -2.84 10.55 -14.89
N ASN A 118 -3.91 9.81 -15.16
CA ASN A 118 -5.26 10.15 -14.75
C ASN A 118 -6.13 8.88 -14.62
N ARG A 119 -7.41 9.08 -14.33
CA ARG A 119 -8.38 7.99 -14.14
C ARG A 119 -9.03 7.53 -15.46
N ASP A 120 -8.55 8.00 -16.61
CA ASP A 120 -9.13 7.62 -17.90
C ASP A 120 -9.00 6.11 -18.12
N ASN A 121 -10.02 5.52 -18.75
CA ASN A 121 -10.11 4.09 -19.04
C ASN A 121 -10.12 3.17 -17.80
N ILE A 122 -10.23 3.72 -16.58
CA ILE A 122 -10.43 2.92 -15.38
C ILE A 122 -11.91 2.54 -15.23
N THR A 123 -12.18 1.24 -15.17
CA THR A 123 -13.50 0.70 -14.84
C THR A 123 -13.46 -0.09 -13.54
N LYS A 124 -14.60 -0.18 -12.85
CA LYS A 124 -14.75 -1.04 -11.67
C LYS A 124 -15.42 -2.35 -12.07
N ILE A 125 -14.75 -3.47 -11.81
CA ILE A 125 -15.31 -4.81 -11.93
C ILE A 125 -15.33 -5.38 -10.51
N ASP A 126 -16.53 -5.75 -10.04
CA ASP A 126 -16.78 -6.19 -8.65
C ASP A 126 -16.28 -5.21 -7.57
N GLY A 127 -16.29 -3.91 -7.91
CA GLY A 127 -15.82 -2.83 -7.04
C GLY A 127 -14.31 -2.59 -7.08
N PHE A 128 -13.54 -3.41 -7.79
CA PHE A 128 -12.09 -3.25 -7.94
C PHE A 128 -11.72 -2.50 -9.22
N PRO A 129 -10.72 -1.60 -9.18
CA PRO A 129 -10.32 -0.85 -10.36
C PRO A 129 -9.48 -1.71 -11.32
N PHE A 130 -9.79 -1.58 -12.60
CA PHE A 130 -9.05 -2.13 -13.74
C PHE A 130 -8.85 -1.04 -14.78
N TRP A 131 -7.70 -1.03 -15.44
CA TRP A 131 -7.41 -0.13 -16.54
C TRP A 131 -7.57 -0.86 -17.88
N ASN A 132 -8.37 -0.29 -18.77
CA ASN A 132 -8.66 -0.86 -20.08
C ASN A 132 -7.65 -0.33 -21.11
N CYS A 133 -6.77 -1.21 -21.57
CA CYS A 133 -5.89 -0.93 -22.69
C CYS A 133 -6.60 -1.30 -24.00
N TYR A 134 -7.40 -0.38 -24.54
CA TYR A 134 -8.17 -0.62 -25.76
C TYR A 134 -7.30 -1.03 -26.96
N PHE A 135 -6.11 -0.43 -27.10
CA PHE A 135 -5.18 -0.77 -28.19
C PHE A 135 -4.70 -2.23 -28.15
N LYS A 136 -4.51 -2.79 -26.95
CA LYS A 136 -4.06 -4.18 -26.76
C LYS A 136 -5.22 -5.15 -26.52
N ASN A 137 -6.46 -4.65 -26.48
CA ASN A 137 -7.65 -5.38 -26.04
C ASN A 137 -7.43 -6.12 -24.70
N LYS A 138 -6.77 -5.47 -23.75
CA LYS A 138 -6.43 -6.02 -22.44
C LYS A 138 -7.07 -5.23 -21.31
N ILE A 139 -7.47 -5.93 -20.25
CA ILE A 139 -7.96 -5.35 -19.00
C ILE A 139 -6.93 -5.67 -17.92
N ASN A 140 -6.24 -4.65 -17.43
CA ASN A 140 -5.17 -4.80 -16.46
C ASN A 140 -5.65 -4.40 -15.07
N PRO A 141 -5.25 -5.10 -13.99
CA PRO A 141 -5.57 -4.63 -12.65
C PRO A 141 -4.91 -3.28 -12.41
N ALA A 142 -5.66 -2.35 -11.81
CA ALA A 142 -5.16 -1.03 -11.43
C ALA A 142 -5.13 -0.88 -9.91
N SER A 143 -4.36 0.06 -9.38
CA SER A 143 -4.45 0.44 -7.97
C SER A 143 -4.39 1.96 -7.87
N ILE A 144 -5.26 2.49 -7.02
CA ILE A 144 -5.47 3.92 -6.85
C ILE A 144 -5.34 4.20 -5.35
N THR A 145 -4.58 5.24 -5.02
CA THR A 145 -4.49 5.77 -3.66
C THR A 145 -4.47 7.29 -3.70
N HIS A 146 -5.02 7.90 -2.64
CA HIS A 146 -5.07 9.34 -2.47
C HIS A 146 -5.02 9.67 -0.97
N HIS A 147 -4.15 10.58 -0.58
CA HIS A 147 -4.11 11.16 0.76
C HIS A 147 -3.63 12.61 0.66
N GLY A 148 -4.41 13.54 1.20
CA GLY A 148 -4.09 14.97 1.18
C GLY A 148 -3.81 15.50 -0.22
N ARG A 149 -2.58 16.00 -0.44
CA ARG A 149 -2.16 16.60 -1.71
C ARG A 149 -1.80 15.59 -2.80
N PHE A 150 -1.72 14.30 -2.47
CA PHE A 150 -1.14 13.31 -3.36
C PHE A 150 -2.14 12.26 -3.80
N GLU A 151 -2.10 11.96 -5.11
CA GLU A 151 -2.77 10.84 -5.73
C GLU A 151 -1.75 10.01 -6.52
N LYS A 152 -1.88 8.68 -6.49
CA LYS A 152 -1.09 7.77 -7.31
C LYS A 152 -1.97 6.69 -7.92
N LEU A 153 -1.86 6.55 -9.23
CA LEU A 153 -2.51 5.53 -10.02
C LEU A 153 -1.45 4.67 -10.68
N ILE A 154 -1.60 3.36 -10.53
CA ILE A 154 -0.72 2.39 -11.18
C ILE A 154 -1.54 1.27 -11.80
N SER A 155 -0.98 0.63 -12.82
CA SER A 155 -1.51 -0.62 -13.34
C SER A 155 -0.36 -1.60 -13.59
N LEU A 156 -0.71 -2.88 -13.69
CA LEU A 156 0.22 -3.98 -13.91
C LEU A 156 -0.13 -4.66 -15.23
N GLU A 157 0.75 -4.55 -16.22
CA GLU A 157 0.59 -5.21 -17.51
C GLU A 157 1.31 -6.55 -17.52
N LYS A 158 0.56 -7.65 -17.61
CA LYS A 158 1.10 -8.99 -17.84
C LYS A 158 0.83 -9.45 -19.27
#